data_AF-A0A388M3W0-F1
#
_entry.id   AF-A0A388M3W0-F1
#
_cell.length_a   1.000
_cell.length_b   1.000
_cell.length_c   1.000
_cell.angle_alpha   90.00
_cell.angle_beta   90.00
_cell.angle_gamma   90.00
#
_symmetry.space_group_name_H-M   'P 1'
#
loop_
_entity.id
_entity.type
_entity.pdbx_description
1 polymer ?
#
loop_
_entity_poly.entity_id
_entity_poly.type
_entity_poly.pdbx_seq_one_letter_code
_entity_poly.pdbx_strand_id
1 'polypeptide(L)'
;MKSLGYPRLMSMENFRTPNFELVADCLHWLIQRYDPTVELNDEISTEGDRVAFLKAAVQIMLKKARIKLNPKRIYAADGHAVKELLKIATVLYQATIQAEKEEDEGNEVALNSNTLDMKLIRSLVSEITQCGASLYDILEKEPDLRAARVKAITRNMDMEDIEKHVKQAIGSVSENIASVEKNLAGVQRDEKSLEAKIEKRKSELERSEKRLLTLQSVRPAYMDEYEKLQVDLQGLYTLYVERFRNLQFLEGMLEQHNQREQEKLEEADRALKRMQRRLREEEQRILRGEHKDGSRYESPETPEVLSEGDETGAATATVIKSSAGRQRSANTIFGR
;
A
#
# COMPACT_ATOMS: atom_id res chain seq x y z
N MET A 1 -22.37 43.60 -31.68
CA MET A 1 -23.49 44.24 -32.43
C MET A 1 -23.07 45.58 -33.03
N LYS A 2 -22.73 46.61 -32.23
CA LYS A 2 -22.26 47.91 -32.78
C LYS A 2 -21.01 47.78 -33.65
N SER A 3 -20.03 46.99 -33.23
CA SER A 3 -18.80 46.71 -34.00
C SER A 3 -19.07 45.96 -35.30
N LEU A 4 -20.17 45.22 -35.39
CA LEU A 4 -20.62 44.63 -36.64
C LEU A 4 -21.32 45.69 -37.50
N GLY A 5 -21.85 46.79 -36.96
CA GLY A 5 -22.58 47.79 -37.74
C GLY A 5 -24.09 47.49 -37.82
N TYR A 6 -24.63 46.84 -36.79
CA TYR A 6 -26.07 46.76 -36.61
C TYR A 6 -26.66 48.17 -36.45
N PRO A 7 -27.71 48.56 -37.20
CA PRO A 7 -28.14 49.95 -37.34
C PRO A 7 -28.78 50.55 -36.07
N ARG A 8 -29.37 49.72 -35.21
CA ARG A 8 -30.02 50.18 -33.98
C ARG A 8 -29.07 50.12 -32.78
N LEU A 9 -28.99 51.21 -32.01
CA LEU A 9 -28.26 51.22 -30.74
C LEU A 9 -29.01 50.38 -29.71
N MET A 10 -28.30 49.41 -29.12
CA MET A 10 -28.84 48.53 -28.09
C MET A 10 -28.02 48.65 -26.80
N SER A 11 -28.71 48.79 -25.68
CA SER A 11 -28.13 48.70 -24.33
C SER A 11 -28.56 47.40 -23.66
N MET A 12 -27.84 46.99 -22.61
CA MET A 12 -28.23 45.85 -21.76
C MET A 12 -29.59 46.08 -21.09
N GLU A 13 -30.02 47.33 -20.94
CA GLU A 13 -31.32 47.67 -20.35
C GLU A 13 -32.51 47.25 -21.22
N ASN A 14 -32.34 47.15 -22.55
CA ASN A 14 -33.39 46.76 -23.49
C ASN A 14 -33.88 45.31 -23.32
N PHE A 15 -33.11 44.46 -22.63
CA PHE A 15 -33.42 43.05 -22.39
C PHE A 15 -33.68 42.75 -20.91
N ARG A 16 -33.87 43.79 -20.08
CA ARG A 16 -34.27 43.64 -18.67
C ARG A 16 -35.72 43.18 -18.54
N THR A 17 -36.54 43.50 -19.54
CA THR A 17 -37.87 42.92 -19.76
C THR A 17 -37.86 42.15 -21.08
N PRO A 18 -38.64 41.05 -21.22
CA PRO A 18 -38.70 40.28 -22.45
C PRO A 18 -39.12 41.14 -23.66
N ASN A 19 -38.26 41.21 -24.68
CA ASN A 19 -38.53 41.97 -25.90
C ASN A 19 -38.25 41.09 -27.13
N PHE A 20 -39.26 40.32 -27.55
CA PHE A 20 -39.12 39.34 -28.62
C PHE A 20 -38.90 40.00 -29.98
N GLU A 21 -39.54 41.14 -30.26
CA GLU A 21 -39.39 41.86 -31.52
C GLU A 21 -37.93 42.28 -31.75
N LEU A 22 -37.28 42.79 -30.70
CA LEU A 22 -35.87 43.16 -30.76
C LEU A 22 -34.96 41.94 -30.95
N VAL A 23 -35.26 40.82 -30.29
CA VAL A 23 -34.49 39.57 -30.46
C VAL A 23 -34.68 38.99 -31.87
N ALA A 24 -35.90 39.03 -32.41
CA ALA A 24 -36.21 38.55 -33.75
C ALA A 24 -35.49 39.38 -34.81
N ASP A 25 -35.54 40.71 -34.70
CA ASP A 25 -34.82 41.62 -35.61
C ASP A 25 -33.30 41.40 -35.54
N CYS A 26 -32.74 41.27 -34.33
CA CYS A 26 -31.32 40.96 -34.16
C CYS A 26 -30.94 39.61 -34.77
N LEU A 27 -31.76 38.58 -34.55
CA LEU A 27 -31.50 37.24 -35.05
C LEU A 27 -31.57 37.20 -36.58
N HIS A 28 -32.60 37.81 -37.15
CA HIS A 28 -32.79 37.94 -38.58
C HIS A 28 -31.59 38.64 -39.22
N TRP A 29 -31.22 39.81 -38.70
CA TRP A 29 -30.09 40.58 -39.19
C TRP A 29 -28.76 39.81 -39.12
N LEU A 30 -28.52 39.09 -38.01
CA LEU A 30 -27.32 38.27 -37.86
C LEU A 30 -27.27 37.12 -38.87
N ILE A 31 -28.42 36.53 -39.21
CA ILE A 31 -28.49 35.45 -40.19
C ILE A 31 -28.28 35.98 -41.61
N GLN A 32 -28.92 37.09 -41.98
CA GLN A 32 -28.69 37.74 -43.28
C GLN A 32 -27.24 38.16 -43.47
N ARG A 33 -26.59 38.62 -42.39
CA ARG A 33 -25.17 38.97 -42.43
C ARG A 33 -24.27 37.75 -42.56
N TYR A 34 -24.66 36.61 -41.99
CA TYR A 34 -23.92 35.36 -42.12
C TYR A 34 -24.06 34.77 -43.53
N ASP A 35 -25.26 34.85 -44.11
CA ASP A 35 -25.54 34.38 -45.46
C ASP A 35 -26.63 35.25 -46.14
N PRO A 36 -26.25 36.11 -47.10
CA PRO A 36 -27.19 36.98 -47.81
C PRO A 36 -28.22 36.24 -48.67
N THR A 37 -28.00 34.95 -48.97
CA THR A 37 -28.90 34.14 -49.83
C THR A 37 -30.08 33.54 -49.07
N VAL A 38 -30.10 33.67 -47.74
CA VAL A 38 -31.14 33.09 -46.90
C VAL A 38 -32.34 34.03 -46.85
N GLU A 39 -33.47 33.56 -47.38
CA GLU A 39 -34.77 34.18 -47.16
C GLU A 39 -35.42 33.60 -45.89
N LEU A 40 -35.61 34.46 -44.89
CA LEU A 40 -36.35 34.16 -43.66
C LEU A 40 -37.68 34.92 -43.69
N ASN A 41 -38.77 34.25 -43.34
CA ASN A 41 -40.06 34.91 -43.16
C ASN A 41 -40.06 35.64 -41.81
N ASP A 42 -40.27 36.95 -41.82
CA ASP A 42 -40.19 37.82 -40.63
C ASP A 42 -41.53 38.08 -39.95
N GLU A 43 -42.57 37.35 -40.35
CA GLU A 43 -43.86 37.42 -39.69
C GLU A 43 -43.76 36.89 -38.25
N ILE A 44 -43.97 37.80 -37.28
CA ILE A 44 -43.88 37.52 -35.84
C ILE A 44 -45.14 37.96 -35.07
N SER A 45 -46.23 38.18 -35.80
CA SER A 45 -47.50 38.74 -35.30
C SER A 45 -48.19 37.78 -34.33
N THR A 46 -48.26 36.48 -34.66
CA THR A 46 -48.85 35.47 -33.77
C THR A 46 -47.79 34.63 -33.06
N GLU A 47 -48.16 33.98 -31.95
CA GLU A 47 -47.26 33.05 -31.25
C GLU A 47 -46.81 31.88 -32.15
N GLY A 48 -47.69 31.40 -33.02
CA GLY A 48 -47.36 30.35 -33.99
C GLY A 48 -46.25 30.79 -34.94
N ASP A 49 -46.34 32.02 -35.45
CA ASP A 49 -45.37 32.57 -36.41
C ASP A 49 -44.02 32.80 -35.74
N ARG A 50 -44.00 33.27 -34.49
CA ARG A 50 -42.76 33.42 -33.70
C ARG A 50 -42.02 32.09 -33.52
N VAL A 51 -42.76 31.01 -33.24
CA VAL A 51 -42.17 29.68 -33.08
C VAL A 51 -41.68 29.13 -34.43
N ALA A 52 -42.42 29.37 -35.51
CA ALA A 52 -42.02 28.98 -36.87
C ALA A 52 -40.74 29.70 -37.31
N PHE A 53 -40.67 31.02 -37.12
CA PHE A 53 -39.50 31.85 -37.35
C PHE A 53 -38.27 31.31 -36.61
N LEU A 54 -38.39 31.06 -35.29
CA LEU A 54 -37.28 30.53 -34.50
C LEU A 54 -36.81 29.15 -34.95
N LYS A 55 -37.75 28.24 -35.29
CA LYS A 55 -37.39 26.91 -35.77
C LYS A 55 -36.60 27.00 -37.08
N ALA A 56 -37.05 27.83 -38.02
CA ALA A 56 -36.35 28.06 -39.27
C ALA A 56 -34.95 28.66 -39.04
N ALA A 57 -34.87 29.73 -38.26
CA ALA A 57 -33.60 30.40 -37.92
C ALA A 57 -32.59 29.45 -37.26
N VAL A 58 -33.01 28.68 -36.26
CA VAL A 58 -32.14 27.71 -35.57
C VAL A 58 -31.71 26.58 -36.50
N GLN A 59 -32.61 26.09 -37.36
CA GLN A 59 -32.28 25.04 -38.32
C GLN A 59 -31.28 25.52 -39.37
N ILE A 60 -31.42 26.76 -39.86
CA ILE A 60 -30.48 27.36 -40.81
C ILE A 60 -29.09 27.50 -40.17
N MET A 61 -29.01 28.06 -38.96
CA MET A 61 -27.74 28.24 -38.28
C MET A 61 -27.07 26.91 -37.91
N LEU A 62 -27.85 25.88 -37.62
CA LEU A 62 -27.29 24.54 -37.39
C LEU A 62 -26.77 23.90 -38.68
N LYS A 63 -27.49 24.02 -39.79
CA LYS A 63 -27.11 23.39 -41.07
C LYS A 63 -25.95 24.12 -41.75
N LYS A 64 -26.04 25.44 -41.86
CA LYS A 64 -25.08 26.28 -42.61
C LYS A 64 -23.89 26.69 -41.75
N ALA A 65 -24.14 27.17 -40.52
CA ALA A 65 -23.08 27.67 -39.65
C ALA A 65 -22.54 26.64 -38.64
N ARG A 66 -23.20 25.47 -38.51
CA ARG A 66 -22.94 24.48 -37.46
C ARG A 66 -23.01 25.07 -36.04
N ILE A 67 -23.74 26.18 -35.86
CA ILE A 67 -23.93 26.83 -34.56
C ILE A 67 -25.21 26.30 -33.92
N LYS A 68 -25.07 25.66 -32.76
CA LYS A 68 -26.21 25.14 -31.99
C LYS A 68 -26.80 26.24 -31.09
N LEU A 69 -27.97 26.71 -31.47
CA LEU A 69 -28.76 27.69 -30.73
C LEU A 69 -29.85 27.01 -29.89
N ASN A 70 -30.16 27.55 -28.72
CA ASN A 70 -31.27 27.06 -27.89
C ASN A 70 -32.56 27.87 -28.17
N PRO A 71 -33.55 27.31 -28.89
CA PRO A 71 -34.76 28.05 -29.28
C PRO A 71 -35.58 28.52 -28.08
N LYS A 72 -35.58 27.78 -26.96
CA LYS A 72 -36.32 28.17 -25.75
C LYS A 72 -35.75 29.43 -25.11
N ARG A 73 -34.42 29.56 -25.11
CA ARG A 73 -33.73 30.74 -24.56
C ARG A 73 -33.87 31.96 -25.46
N ILE A 74 -33.91 31.76 -26.77
CA ILE A 74 -34.17 32.85 -27.71
C ILE A 74 -35.62 33.33 -27.56
N TYR A 75 -36.59 32.42 -27.43
CA TYR A 75 -38.00 32.77 -27.24
C TYR A 75 -38.28 33.51 -25.92
N ALA A 76 -37.52 33.23 -24.85
CA ALA A 76 -37.62 33.95 -23.57
C ALA A 76 -37.33 35.46 -23.70
N ALA A 77 -36.62 35.87 -24.76
CA ALA A 77 -36.38 37.24 -25.16
C ALA A 77 -35.78 38.18 -24.09
N ASP A 78 -35.09 37.60 -23.12
CA ASP A 78 -34.44 38.27 -21.99
C ASP A 78 -32.90 38.19 -22.13
N GLY A 79 -32.16 38.46 -21.05
CA GLY A 79 -30.70 38.32 -21.02
C GLY A 79 -30.17 36.94 -21.43
N HIS A 80 -30.98 35.87 -21.36
CA HIS A 80 -30.59 34.55 -21.86
C HIS A 80 -30.65 34.47 -23.39
N ALA A 81 -31.58 35.18 -24.04
CA ALA A 81 -31.63 35.30 -25.50
C ALA A 81 -30.37 36.01 -26.02
N VAL A 82 -29.91 37.06 -25.33
CA VAL A 82 -28.68 37.79 -25.68
C VAL A 82 -27.47 36.87 -25.70
N LYS A 83 -27.35 35.94 -24.74
CA LYS A 83 -26.26 34.95 -24.71
C LYS A 83 -26.28 34.02 -25.93
N GLU A 84 -27.46 33.70 -26.46
CA GLU A 84 -27.59 32.88 -27.66
C GLU A 84 -27.28 33.69 -28.93
N LEU A 85 -27.75 34.94 -29.03
CA LEU A 85 -27.39 35.86 -30.13
C LEU A 85 -25.89 36.14 -30.19
N LEU A 86 -25.25 36.26 -29.02
CA LEU A 86 -23.81 36.48 -28.93
C LEU A 86 -23.01 35.35 -29.58
N LYS A 87 -23.47 34.10 -29.58
CA LYS A 87 -22.76 32.98 -30.23
C LYS A 87 -22.55 33.24 -31.73
N ILE A 88 -23.55 33.81 -32.39
CA ILE A 88 -23.46 34.16 -33.81
C ILE A 88 -22.61 35.41 -33.97
N ALA A 89 -22.90 36.44 -33.16
CA ALA A 89 -22.21 37.71 -33.24
C ALA A 89 -20.70 37.61 -32.96
N THR A 90 -20.26 36.74 -32.04
CA THR A 90 -18.83 36.53 -31.75
C THR A 90 -18.10 35.89 -32.91
N VAL A 91 -18.73 34.90 -33.58
CA VAL A 91 -18.14 34.25 -34.76
C VAL A 91 -18.00 35.26 -35.90
N LEU A 92 -19.07 36.03 -36.17
CA LEU A 92 -19.03 37.10 -37.17
C LEU A 92 -18.00 38.18 -36.81
N TYR A 93 -17.90 38.56 -35.54
CA TYR A 93 -16.97 39.60 -35.11
C TYR A 93 -15.51 39.15 -35.19
N GLN A 94 -15.23 37.90 -34.86
CA GLN A 94 -13.90 37.31 -35.04
C GLN A 94 -13.54 37.23 -36.52
N ALA A 95 -14.49 36.83 -37.38
CA ALA A 95 -14.29 36.81 -38.82
C ALA A 95 -14.03 38.22 -39.39
N THR A 96 -14.75 39.25 -38.92
CA THR A 96 -14.49 40.63 -39.37
C THR A 96 -13.13 41.14 -38.90
N ILE A 97 -12.73 40.87 -37.63
CA ILE A 97 -11.39 41.25 -37.15
C ILE A 97 -10.30 40.51 -37.92
N GLN A 98 -10.51 39.23 -38.23
CA GLN A 98 -9.53 38.43 -38.96
C GLN A 98 -9.39 38.94 -40.41
N ALA A 99 -10.50 39.28 -41.07
CA ALA A 99 -10.46 39.90 -42.40
C ALA A 99 -9.77 41.27 -42.38
N GLU A 100 -10.01 42.11 -41.36
CA GLU A 100 -9.31 43.39 -41.18
C GLU A 100 -7.81 43.22 -40.92
N LYS A 101 -7.39 42.12 -40.27
CA LYS A 101 -5.97 41.79 -40.07
C LYS A 101 -5.30 41.20 -41.32
N GLU A 102 -6.04 40.45 -42.13
CA GLU A 102 -5.54 39.86 -43.38
C GLU A 102 -5.31 40.92 -44.48
N GLU A 103 -5.94 42.10 -44.39
CA GLU A 103 -5.60 43.23 -45.27
C GLU A 103 -4.28 43.93 -44.89
N ASP A 104 -3.80 43.78 -43.65
CA ASP A 104 -2.58 44.44 -43.14
C ASP A 104 -1.34 43.52 -43.12
N GLU A 105 -1.54 42.19 -43.17
CA GLU A 105 -0.45 41.20 -43.21
C GLU A 105 -0.60 40.23 -44.38
N GLY A 106 0.06 40.57 -45.49
CA GLY A 106 0.22 39.69 -46.63
C GLY A 106 0.85 38.35 -46.26
N ASN A 107 0.03 37.30 -46.34
CA ASN A 107 0.40 35.95 -46.76
C ASN A 107 1.38 35.17 -45.83
N GLU A 108 0.93 34.81 -44.63
CA GLU A 108 1.37 33.58 -43.97
C GLU A 108 0.17 32.81 -43.42
N VAL A 109 -0.09 31.62 -43.97
CA VAL A 109 -1.10 30.69 -43.48
C VAL A 109 -0.62 30.11 -42.15
N ALA A 110 -0.88 30.84 -41.07
CA ALA A 110 -0.73 30.33 -39.71
C ALA A 110 -1.83 29.30 -39.44
N LEU A 111 -1.47 28.02 -39.52
CA LEU A 111 -2.28 26.91 -39.02
C LEU A 111 -2.52 27.12 -37.52
N ASN A 112 -3.70 27.65 -37.20
CA ASN A 112 -4.19 27.82 -35.83
C ASN A 112 -4.36 26.44 -35.17
N SER A 113 -3.31 25.98 -34.47
CA SER A 113 -3.22 24.68 -33.79
C SER A 113 -4.13 24.52 -32.56
N ASN A 114 -4.97 25.52 -32.27
CA ASN A 114 -5.82 25.56 -31.08
C ASN A 114 -7.30 25.20 -31.33
N THR A 115 -7.71 24.90 -32.57
CA THR A 115 -9.10 24.50 -32.91
C THR A 115 -9.23 23.08 -33.47
N LEU A 116 -8.11 22.38 -33.63
CA LEU A 116 -8.12 20.98 -34.02
C LEU A 116 -8.01 20.12 -32.76
N ASP A 117 -8.98 19.26 -32.51
CA ASP A 117 -8.92 18.30 -31.42
C ASP A 117 -7.72 17.36 -31.65
N MET A 118 -6.59 17.72 -31.05
CA MET A 118 -5.32 17.02 -31.19
C MET A 118 -5.41 15.56 -30.72
N LYS A 119 -6.45 15.18 -29.96
CA LYS A 119 -6.72 13.78 -29.63
C LYS A 119 -7.36 13.06 -30.82
N LEU A 120 -8.36 13.66 -31.45
CA LEU A 120 -8.99 13.12 -32.65
C LEU A 120 -8.01 13.02 -33.83
N ILE A 121 -7.14 14.01 -34.02
CA ILE A 121 -6.11 13.92 -35.06
C ILE A 121 -5.14 12.78 -34.79
N ARG A 122 -4.69 12.60 -33.55
CA ARG A 122 -3.80 11.49 -33.19
C ARG A 122 -4.48 10.13 -33.37
N SER A 123 -5.76 9.99 -33.04
CA SER A 123 -6.50 8.75 -33.28
C SER A 123 -6.67 8.46 -34.77
N LEU A 124 -7.05 9.48 -35.56
CA LEU A 124 -7.19 9.34 -37.01
C LEU A 124 -5.86 8.99 -37.69
N VAL A 125 -4.75 9.60 -37.26
CA VAL A 125 -3.41 9.24 -37.76
C VAL A 125 -3.08 7.79 -37.43
N SER A 126 -3.39 7.33 -36.21
CA SER A 126 -3.21 5.92 -35.82
C SER A 126 -4.05 4.97 -36.69
N GLU A 127 -5.32 5.31 -36.93
CA GLU A 127 -6.22 4.53 -37.79
C GLU A 127 -5.72 4.50 -39.23
N ILE A 128 -5.24 5.61 -39.77
CA ILE A 128 -4.65 5.67 -41.12
C ILE A 128 -3.41 4.77 -41.20
N THR A 129 -2.54 4.80 -40.19
CA THR A 129 -1.36 3.92 -40.16
C THR A 129 -1.75 2.45 -40.05
N GLN A 130 -2.78 2.14 -39.27
CA GLN A 130 -3.28 0.77 -39.11
C GLN A 130 -3.96 0.25 -40.39
N CYS A 131 -4.78 1.08 -41.02
CA CYS A 131 -5.38 0.78 -42.32
C CYS A 131 -4.32 0.63 -43.40
N GLY A 132 -3.28 1.45 -43.40
CA GLY A 132 -2.15 1.33 -44.31
C GLY A 132 -1.38 0.01 -44.13
N ALA A 133 -1.10 -0.38 -42.88
CA ALA A 133 -0.47 -1.67 -42.57
C ALA A 133 -1.36 -2.85 -42.99
N SER A 134 -2.65 -2.80 -42.63
CA SER A 134 -3.60 -3.84 -43.01
C SER A 134 -3.75 -3.94 -44.53
N LEU A 135 -3.77 -2.82 -45.25
CA LEU A 135 -3.85 -2.81 -46.71
C LEU A 135 -2.58 -3.40 -47.33
N TYR A 136 -1.41 -3.07 -46.78
CA TYR A 136 -0.14 -3.64 -47.21
C TYR A 136 -0.14 -5.17 -47.06
N ASP A 137 -0.50 -5.69 -45.89
CA ASP A 137 -0.56 -7.14 -45.62
C ASP A 137 -1.56 -7.88 -46.51
N ILE A 138 -2.68 -7.21 -46.86
CA ILE A 138 -3.70 -7.79 -47.75
C ILE A 138 -3.23 -7.76 -49.21
N LEU A 139 -2.60 -6.66 -49.65
CA LEU A 139 -2.05 -6.53 -51.00
C LEU A 139 -0.86 -7.46 -51.22
N GLU A 140 -0.05 -7.71 -50.20
CA GLU A 140 1.05 -8.69 -50.25
C GLU A 140 0.53 -10.10 -50.59
N LYS A 141 -0.65 -10.46 -50.07
CA LYS A 141 -1.31 -11.76 -50.32
C LYS A 141 -2.14 -11.80 -51.60
N GLU A 142 -2.41 -10.66 -52.23
CA GLU A 142 -3.22 -10.57 -53.44
C GLU A 142 -2.69 -11.40 -54.64
N PRO A 143 -1.38 -11.51 -54.95
CA PRO A 143 -0.93 -12.38 -56.03
C PRO A 143 -1.30 -13.86 -55.80
N ASP A 144 -1.11 -14.35 -54.57
CA ASP A 144 -1.46 -15.73 -54.19
C ASP A 144 -2.98 -15.94 -54.17
N LEU A 145 -3.72 -14.99 -53.61
CA LEU A 145 -5.18 -15.02 -53.57
C LEU A 145 -5.79 -14.92 -54.97
N ARG A 146 -5.19 -14.12 -55.86
CA ARG A 146 -5.60 -14.02 -57.27
C ARG A 146 -5.32 -15.31 -58.02
N ALA A 147 -4.14 -15.91 -57.83
CA ALA A 147 -3.82 -17.21 -58.40
C ALA A 147 -4.77 -18.30 -57.90
N ALA A 148 -5.04 -18.33 -56.59
CA ALA A 148 -6.00 -19.25 -55.98
C ALA A 148 -7.43 -19.02 -56.48
N ARG A 149 -7.85 -17.75 -56.66
CA ARG A 149 -9.17 -17.38 -57.16
C ARG A 149 -9.34 -17.76 -58.62
N VAL A 150 -8.37 -17.43 -59.48
CA VAL A 150 -8.39 -17.85 -60.88
C VAL A 150 -8.39 -19.37 -60.95
N LYS A 151 -7.55 -20.06 -60.16
CA LYS A 151 -7.54 -21.52 -60.07
C LYS A 151 -8.86 -22.10 -59.59
N ALA A 152 -9.55 -21.47 -58.63
CA ALA A 152 -10.86 -21.91 -58.16
C ALA A 152 -11.97 -21.68 -59.18
N ILE A 153 -11.93 -20.57 -59.92
CA ILE A 153 -12.90 -20.22 -60.97
C ILE A 153 -12.70 -21.09 -62.22
N THR A 154 -11.45 -21.35 -62.61
CA THR A 154 -11.12 -22.20 -63.77
C THR A 154 -11.14 -23.69 -63.45
N ARG A 155 -11.14 -24.05 -62.16
CA ARG A 155 -11.40 -25.43 -61.74
C ARG A 155 -12.84 -25.73 -62.07
N ASN A 156 -13.03 -26.53 -63.11
CA ASN A 156 -14.26 -27.29 -63.28
C ASN A 156 -14.40 -28.16 -62.02
N MET A 157 -15.25 -27.70 -61.11
CA MET A 157 -15.53 -28.41 -59.87
C MET A 157 -16.30 -29.67 -60.24
N ASP A 158 -15.58 -30.79 -60.32
CA ASP A 158 -16.18 -32.10 -60.49
C ASP A 158 -17.02 -32.40 -59.25
N MET A 159 -18.29 -32.72 -59.47
CA MET A 159 -19.23 -33.00 -58.39
C MET A 159 -18.77 -34.21 -57.56
N GLU A 160 -18.06 -35.16 -58.20
CA GLU A 160 -17.45 -36.31 -57.53
C GLU A 160 -16.31 -35.90 -56.57
N ASP A 161 -15.49 -34.93 -56.96
CA ASP A 161 -14.43 -34.39 -56.10
C ASP A 161 -15.01 -33.71 -54.87
N ILE A 162 -16.05 -32.89 -55.04
CA ILE A 162 -16.73 -32.22 -53.92
C ILE A 162 -17.31 -33.26 -52.98
N GLU A 163 -18.03 -34.25 -53.51
CA GLU A 163 -18.64 -35.31 -52.71
C GLU A 163 -17.59 -36.09 -51.92
N LYS A 164 -16.44 -36.38 -52.53
CA LYS A 164 -15.31 -37.04 -51.87
C LYS A 164 -14.74 -36.20 -50.72
N HIS A 165 -14.53 -34.90 -50.91
CA HIS A 165 -14.04 -34.02 -49.85
C HIS A 165 -15.06 -33.87 -48.71
N VAL A 166 -16.36 -33.79 -49.03
CA VAL A 166 -17.43 -33.76 -48.03
C VAL A 166 -17.45 -35.07 -47.23
N LYS A 167 -17.36 -36.23 -47.88
CA LYS A 167 -17.25 -37.53 -47.20
C LYS A 167 -16.03 -37.62 -46.30
N GLN A 168 -14.88 -37.10 -46.75
CA GLN A 168 -13.66 -37.08 -45.96
C GLN A 168 -13.80 -36.14 -44.74
N ALA A 169 -14.41 -34.97 -44.90
CA ALA A 169 -14.67 -34.04 -43.80
C ALA A 169 -15.64 -34.66 -42.78
N ILE A 170 -16.70 -35.34 -43.22
CA ILE A 170 -17.62 -36.09 -42.35
C ILE A 170 -16.86 -37.18 -41.59
N GLY A 171 -15.97 -37.91 -42.25
CA GLY A 171 -15.12 -38.93 -41.61
C GLY A 171 -14.22 -38.34 -40.53
N SER A 172 -13.53 -37.25 -40.84
CA SER A 172 -12.67 -36.53 -39.89
C SER A 172 -13.46 -36.01 -38.67
N VAL A 173 -14.64 -35.43 -38.90
CA VAL A 173 -15.52 -34.98 -37.81
C VAL A 173 -16.01 -36.17 -36.98
N SER A 174 -16.34 -37.30 -37.60
CA SER A 174 -16.78 -38.51 -36.89
C SER A 174 -15.67 -39.11 -36.02
N GLU A 175 -14.43 -39.12 -36.51
CA GLU A 175 -13.26 -39.53 -35.73
C GLU A 175 -12.99 -38.59 -34.56
N ASN A 176 -13.14 -37.28 -34.79
CA ASN A 176 -13.04 -36.27 -33.72
C ASN A 176 -14.12 -36.47 -32.66
N ILE A 177 -15.37 -36.76 -33.05
CA ILE A 177 -16.46 -37.09 -32.12
C ILE A 177 -16.09 -38.32 -31.29
N ALA A 178 -15.66 -39.41 -31.91
CA ALA A 178 -15.26 -40.62 -31.21
C ALA A 178 -14.09 -40.38 -30.23
N SER A 179 -13.13 -39.55 -30.61
CA SER A 179 -12.01 -39.15 -29.75
C SER A 179 -12.49 -38.34 -28.54
N VAL A 180 -13.38 -37.37 -28.74
CA VAL A 180 -13.96 -36.56 -27.68
C VAL A 180 -14.82 -37.41 -26.73
N GLU A 181 -15.62 -38.34 -27.26
CA GLU A 181 -16.41 -39.27 -26.45
C GLU A 181 -15.53 -40.16 -25.57
N LYS A 182 -14.40 -40.66 -26.11
CA LYS A 182 -13.43 -41.43 -25.34
C LYS A 182 -12.80 -40.59 -24.22
N ASN A 183 -12.45 -39.35 -24.51
CA ASN A 183 -11.90 -38.41 -23.52
C ASN A 183 -12.93 -38.07 -22.45
N LEU A 184 -14.19 -37.84 -22.83
CA LEU A 184 -15.30 -37.60 -21.90
C LEU A 184 -15.49 -38.79 -20.96
N ALA A 185 -15.48 -40.02 -21.49
CA ALA A 185 -15.54 -41.22 -20.66
C ALA A 185 -14.32 -41.35 -19.72
N GLY A 186 -13.15 -40.88 -20.15
CA GLY A 186 -11.96 -40.74 -19.30
C GLY A 186 -12.21 -39.81 -18.12
N VAL A 187 -12.60 -38.56 -18.42
CA VAL A 187 -12.89 -37.53 -17.42
C VAL A 187 -13.98 -37.97 -16.44
N GLN A 188 -15.03 -38.64 -16.91
CA GLN A 188 -16.09 -39.17 -16.03
C GLN A 188 -15.59 -40.24 -15.05
N ARG A 189 -14.61 -41.07 -15.44
CA ARG A 189 -14.00 -42.04 -14.51
C ARG A 189 -13.14 -41.32 -13.47
N ASP A 190 -12.38 -40.32 -13.90
CA ASP A 190 -11.54 -39.53 -13.02
C ASP A 190 -12.37 -38.72 -12.02
N GLU A 191 -13.48 -38.12 -12.47
CA GLU A 191 -14.46 -37.42 -11.65
C GLU A 191 -15.00 -38.35 -10.55
N LYS A 192 -15.50 -39.54 -10.91
CA LYS A 192 -15.99 -40.52 -9.93
C LYS A 192 -14.91 -40.98 -8.94
N SER A 193 -13.67 -41.14 -9.41
CA SER A 193 -12.52 -41.52 -8.58
C SER A 193 -12.17 -40.41 -7.58
N LEU A 194 -12.18 -39.16 -8.04
CA LEU A 194 -11.93 -37.99 -7.20
C LEU A 194 -13.04 -37.78 -6.18
N GLU A 195 -14.31 -37.94 -6.57
CA GLU A 195 -15.44 -37.84 -5.65
C GLU A 195 -15.33 -38.88 -4.52
N ALA A 196 -15.01 -40.13 -4.84
CA ALA A 196 -14.78 -41.17 -3.84
C ALA A 196 -13.61 -40.84 -2.89
N LYS A 197 -12.53 -40.23 -3.41
CA LYS A 197 -11.40 -39.76 -2.57
C LYS A 197 -11.81 -38.60 -1.67
N ILE A 198 -12.57 -37.64 -2.20
CA ILE A 198 -13.06 -36.49 -1.44
C ILE A 198 -13.94 -36.98 -0.29
N GLU A 199 -14.88 -37.88 -0.55
CA GLU A 199 -15.78 -38.41 0.47
C GLU A 199 -15.02 -39.18 1.56
N LYS A 200 -14.04 -40.00 1.16
CA LYS A 200 -13.15 -40.67 2.11
C LYS A 200 -12.42 -39.65 3.00
N ARG A 201 -11.84 -38.59 2.40
CA ARG A 201 -11.12 -37.55 3.14
C ARG A 201 -12.02 -36.74 4.06
N LYS A 202 -13.25 -36.41 3.65
CA LYS A 202 -14.25 -35.75 4.50
C LYS A 202 -14.55 -36.61 5.73
N SER A 203 -14.81 -37.91 5.55
CA SER A 203 -15.09 -38.81 6.66
C SER A 203 -13.88 -38.98 7.63
N GLU A 204 -12.65 -38.97 7.10
CA GLU A 204 -11.42 -39.00 7.91
C GLU A 204 -11.25 -37.70 8.70
N LEU A 205 -11.51 -36.56 8.05
CA LEU A 205 -11.44 -35.23 8.66
C LEU A 205 -12.44 -35.14 9.82
N GLU A 206 -13.71 -35.48 9.61
CA GLU A 206 -14.72 -35.44 10.68
C GLU A 206 -14.36 -36.33 11.86
N ARG A 207 -13.79 -37.52 11.63
CA ARG A 207 -13.31 -38.40 12.70
C ARG A 207 -12.15 -37.75 13.47
N SER A 208 -11.22 -37.13 12.76
CA SER A 208 -10.07 -36.44 13.37
C SER A 208 -10.49 -35.21 14.16
N GLU A 209 -11.45 -34.43 13.66
CA GLU A 209 -12.02 -33.26 14.34
C GLU A 209 -12.76 -33.67 15.61
N LYS A 210 -13.58 -34.73 15.54
CA LYS A 210 -14.23 -35.29 16.73
C LYS A 210 -13.20 -35.74 17.77
N ARG A 211 -12.13 -36.43 17.33
CA ARG A 211 -11.04 -36.84 18.23
C ARG A 211 -10.31 -35.65 18.83
N LEU A 212 -10.03 -34.62 18.04
CA LEU A 212 -9.40 -33.40 18.51
C LEU A 212 -10.27 -32.70 19.56
N LEU A 213 -11.57 -32.55 19.29
CA LEU A 213 -12.52 -31.96 20.23
C LEU A 213 -12.55 -32.74 21.55
N THR A 214 -12.59 -34.07 21.48
CA THR A 214 -12.53 -34.90 22.71
C THR A 214 -11.21 -34.68 23.46
N LEU A 215 -10.09 -34.60 22.75
CA LEU A 215 -8.78 -34.40 23.37
C LEU A 215 -8.63 -33.01 24.00
N GLN A 216 -9.20 -31.98 23.37
CA GLN A 216 -9.24 -30.61 23.89
C GLN A 216 -10.17 -30.48 25.10
N SER A 217 -11.29 -31.21 25.12
CA SER A 217 -12.22 -31.19 26.24
C SER A 217 -11.67 -31.88 27.49
N VAL A 218 -10.73 -32.81 27.32
CA VAL A 218 -10.14 -33.57 28.42
C VAL A 218 -8.97 -32.78 29.00
N ARG A 219 -9.09 -32.39 30.26
CA ARG A 219 -7.98 -31.81 31.02
C ARG A 219 -6.88 -32.88 31.21
N PRO A 220 -5.61 -32.61 30.86
CA PRO A 220 -4.54 -33.58 31.06
C PRO A 220 -4.34 -33.90 32.55
N ALA A 221 -4.14 -35.18 32.88
CA ALA A 221 -4.06 -35.65 34.27
C ALA A 221 -2.91 -35.01 35.09
N TYR A 222 -1.81 -34.65 34.43
CA TYR A 222 -0.66 -34.00 35.07
C TYR A 222 -0.86 -32.50 35.35
N MET A 223 -1.94 -31.88 34.84
CA MET A 223 -2.17 -30.46 35.06
C MET A 223 -2.40 -30.12 36.54
N ASP A 224 -3.09 -30.99 37.27
CA ASP A 224 -3.33 -30.79 38.71
C ASP A 224 -2.02 -30.87 39.51
N GLU A 225 -1.10 -31.76 39.13
CA GLU A 225 0.22 -31.85 39.76
C GLU A 225 1.09 -30.64 39.39
N TYR A 226 1.05 -30.20 38.14
CA TYR A 226 1.75 -29.00 37.68
C TYR A 226 1.32 -27.76 38.45
N GLU A 227 0.01 -27.55 38.62
CA GLU A 227 -0.53 -26.40 39.36
C GLU A 227 -0.12 -26.44 40.84
N LYS A 228 -0.14 -27.61 41.48
CA LYS A 228 0.38 -27.77 42.86
C LYS A 228 1.86 -27.41 42.94
N LEU A 229 2.67 -27.96 42.04
CA LEU A 229 4.11 -27.66 42.01
C LEU A 229 4.41 -26.19 41.73
N GLN A 230 3.58 -25.50 40.94
CA GLN A 230 3.71 -24.07 40.74
C GLN A 230 3.45 -23.27 42.02
N VAL A 231 2.40 -23.63 42.77
CA VAL A 231 2.09 -22.97 44.05
C VAL A 231 3.22 -23.22 45.06
N ASP A 232 3.71 -24.46 45.15
CA ASP A 232 4.82 -24.82 46.03
C ASP A 232 6.10 -24.06 45.65
N LEU A 233 6.40 -23.95 44.34
CA LEU A 233 7.55 -23.20 43.85
C LEU A 233 7.47 -21.72 44.22
N GLN A 234 6.29 -21.10 44.11
CA GLN A 234 6.08 -19.71 44.51
C GLN A 234 6.34 -19.53 46.02
N GLY A 235 5.82 -20.43 46.86
CA GLY A 235 6.06 -20.39 48.31
C GLY A 235 7.51 -20.64 48.69
N LEU A 236 8.21 -21.54 47.99
CA LEU A 236 9.63 -21.77 48.21
C LEU A 236 10.48 -20.57 47.78
N TYR A 237 10.09 -19.89 46.70
CA TYR A 237 10.79 -18.70 46.22
C TYR A 237 10.68 -17.54 47.22
N THR A 238 9.51 -17.29 47.80
CA THR A 238 9.36 -16.24 48.83
C THR A 238 10.25 -16.54 50.05
N LEU A 239 10.22 -17.78 50.55
CA LEU A 239 11.07 -18.22 51.66
C LEU A 239 12.56 -18.10 51.32
N TYR A 240 12.95 -18.46 50.10
CA TYR A 240 14.32 -18.30 49.63
C TYR A 240 14.77 -16.85 49.67
N VAL A 241 13.96 -15.91 49.15
CA VAL A 241 14.28 -14.47 49.15
C VAL A 241 14.44 -13.93 50.57
N GLU A 242 13.55 -14.31 51.48
CA GLU A 242 13.65 -13.91 52.89
C GLU A 242 14.93 -14.42 53.54
N ARG A 243 15.23 -15.72 53.37
CA ARG A 243 16.46 -16.33 53.91
C ARG A 243 17.71 -15.73 53.30
N PHE A 244 17.70 -15.48 52.00
CA PHE A 244 18.81 -14.84 51.30
C PHE A 244 19.06 -13.43 51.83
N ARG A 245 18.00 -12.63 52.04
CA ARG A 245 18.10 -11.30 52.65
C ARG A 245 18.67 -11.37 54.07
N ASN A 246 18.20 -12.31 54.88
CA ASN A 246 18.71 -12.49 56.24
C ASN A 246 20.18 -12.92 56.24
N LEU A 247 20.57 -13.84 55.35
CA LEU A 247 21.95 -14.28 55.20
C LEU A 247 22.86 -13.12 54.82
N GLN A 248 22.51 -12.35 53.79
CA GLN A 248 23.27 -11.18 53.35
C GLN A 248 23.44 -10.14 54.46
N PHE A 249 22.41 -9.94 55.28
CA PHE A 249 22.49 -9.06 56.44
C PHE A 249 23.48 -9.58 57.49
N LEU A 250 23.44 -10.88 57.82
CA LEU A 250 24.35 -11.49 58.78
C LEU A 250 25.80 -11.53 58.27
N GLU A 251 26.01 -11.85 56.99
CA GLU A 251 27.32 -11.78 56.33
C GLU A 251 27.89 -10.36 56.42
N GLY A 252 27.09 -9.34 56.10
CA GLY A 252 27.50 -7.94 56.22
C GLY A 252 27.81 -7.51 57.67
N MET A 253 27.05 -7.98 58.66
CA MET A 253 27.37 -7.72 60.07
C MET A 253 28.69 -8.37 60.49
N LEU A 254 28.94 -9.59 60.04
CA LEU A 254 30.16 -10.33 60.34
C LEU A 254 31.39 -9.67 59.68
N GLU A 255 31.26 -9.20 58.45
CA GLU A 255 32.29 -8.41 57.78
C GLU A 255 32.62 -7.13 58.56
N GLN A 256 31.62 -6.39 59.02
CA GLN A 256 31.84 -5.19 59.83
C GLN A 256 32.49 -5.51 61.19
N HIS A 257 32.12 -6.63 61.82
CA HIS A 257 32.75 -7.06 63.06
C HIS A 257 34.23 -7.38 62.83
N ASN A 258 34.55 -8.16 61.78
CA ASN A 258 35.91 -8.51 61.42
C ASN A 258 36.75 -7.28 61.05
N GLN A 259 36.16 -6.29 60.36
CA GLN A 259 36.83 -5.02 60.07
C GLN A 259 37.17 -4.26 61.35
N ARG A 260 36.24 -4.15 62.31
CA ARG A 260 36.51 -3.50 63.60
C ARG A 260 37.59 -4.23 64.41
N GLU A 261 37.55 -5.55 64.45
CA GLU A 261 38.59 -6.35 65.12
C GLU A 261 39.96 -6.16 64.44
N GLN A 262 39.99 -6.12 63.11
CA GLN A 262 41.21 -5.84 62.35
C GLN A 262 41.74 -4.42 62.62
N GLU A 263 40.88 -3.41 62.66
CA GLU A 263 41.26 -2.03 63.01
C GLU A 263 41.84 -1.94 64.42
N LYS A 264 41.21 -2.59 65.42
CA LYS A 264 41.74 -2.67 66.78
C LYS A 264 43.09 -3.36 66.82
N LEU A 265 43.26 -4.46 66.10
CA LEU A 265 44.54 -5.17 65.98
C LEU A 265 45.62 -4.27 65.36
N GLU A 266 45.28 -3.54 64.31
CA GLU A 266 46.19 -2.58 63.66
C GLU A 266 46.52 -1.38 64.56
N GLU A 267 45.59 -0.92 65.38
CA GLU A 267 45.82 0.10 66.40
C GLU A 267 46.74 -0.40 67.51
N ALA A 268 46.52 -1.63 67.99
CA ALA A 268 47.38 -2.31 68.95
C ALA A 268 48.80 -2.51 68.38
N ASP A 269 48.93 -2.96 67.14
CA ASP A 269 50.22 -3.09 66.43
C ASP A 269 50.91 -1.74 66.26
N ARG A 270 50.16 -0.68 65.91
CA ARG A 270 50.69 0.70 65.83
C ARG A 270 51.14 1.20 67.21
N ALA A 271 50.39 0.91 68.28
CA ALA A 271 50.77 1.23 69.65
C ALA A 271 52.03 0.48 70.09
N LEU A 272 52.11 -0.82 69.83
CA LEU A 272 53.28 -1.66 70.12
C LEU A 272 54.52 -1.17 69.36
N LYS A 273 54.40 -0.86 68.06
CA LYS A 273 55.50 -0.28 67.27
C LYS A 273 55.95 1.08 67.82
N ARG A 274 55.03 1.94 68.28
CA ARG A 274 55.37 3.20 68.95
C ARG A 274 56.11 2.96 70.25
N MET A 275 55.67 2.01 71.07
CA MET A 275 56.34 1.63 72.32
C MET A 275 57.73 1.06 72.07
N GLN A 276 57.88 0.13 71.12
CA GLN A 276 59.18 -0.42 70.71
C GLN A 276 60.14 0.67 70.20
N ARG A 277 59.63 1.66 69.47
CA ARG A 277 60.44 2.79 69.01
C ARG A 277 60.91 3.66 70.17
N ARG A 278 60.03 3.98 71.13
CA ARG A 278 60.41 4.72 72.35
C ARG A 278 61.47 3.97 73.16
N LEU A 279 61.29 2.66 73.37
CA LEU A 279 62.28 1.82 74.05
C LEU A 279 63.63 1.84 73.33
N ARG A 280 63.65 1.72 71.99
CA ARG A 280 64.90 1.85 71.20
C ARG A 280 65.54 3.23 71.31
N GLU A 281 64.74 4.29 71.34
CA GLU A 281 65.23 5.67 71.51
C GLU A 281 65.79 5.89 72.93
N GLU A 282 65.17 5.33 73.96
CA GLU A 282 65.66 5.32 75.35
C GLU A 282 66.94 4.50 75.50
N GLU A 283 67.02 3.31 74.92
CA GLU A 283 68.23 2.49 74.88
C GLU A 283 69.38 3.23 74.17
N GLN A 284 69.12 3.88 73.04
CA GLN A 284 70.12 4.70 72.34
C GLN A 284 70.53 5.94 73.13
N ARG A 285 69.62 6.51 73.94
CA ARG A 285 69.91 7.65 74.82
C ARG A 285 70.80 7.24 75.99
N ILE A 286 70.56 6.06 76.57
CA ILE A 286 71.44 5.43 77.56
C ILE A 286 72.81 5.14 76.93
N LEU A 287 72.85 4.67 75.67
CA LEU A 287 74.09 4.37 74.94
C LEU A 287 74.91 5.62 74.54
N ARG A 288 74.29 6.81 74.46
CA ARG A 288 74.95 8.10 74.17
C ARG A 288 75.58 8.79 75.38
N GLY A 289 75.44 8.23 76.60
CA GLY A 289 76.22 8.67 77.77
C GLY A 289 75.73 9.96 78.43
N GLU A 290 74.43 10.27 78.40
CA GLU A 290 73.83 11.27 79.30
C GLU A 290 73.30 10.59 80.58
N HIS A 291 74.18 10.29 81.53
CA HIS A 291 73.77 9.81 82.86
C HIS A 291 73.37 11.01 83.72
N LYS A 292 72.07 11.22 83.93
CA LYS A 292 71.58 11.95 85.12
C LYS A 292 71.08 10.92 86.11
N ASP A 293 71.88 10.73 87.17
CA ASP A 293 71.48 9.98 88.35
C ASP A 293 70.21 10.58 88.96
N GLY A 294 69.20 9.74 89.15
CA GLY A 294 68.02 10.03 89.94
C GLY A 294 66.71 10.02 89.16
N SER A 295 66.08 8.85 89.01
CA SER A 295 64.72 8.60 89.51
C SER A 295 64.18 7.24 89.05
N ARG A 296 63.72 6.48 90.06
CA ARG A 296 62.57 5.58 90.06
C ARG A 296 62.34 4.73 88.79
N TYR A 297 62.72 3.45 88.88
CA TYR A 297 62.11 2.39 88.09
C TYR A 297 60.59 2.42 88.30
N GLU A 298 59.84 2.95 87.34
CA GLU A 298 58.44 2.58 87.12
C GLU A 298 58.45 1.45 86.10
N SER A 299 58.02 0.26 86.54
CA SER A 299 57.79 -0.87 85.63
C SER A 299 56.75 -0.45 84.60
N PRO A 300 56.90 -0.82 83.31
CA PRO A 300 55.84 -0.64 82.35
C PRO A 300 54.65 -1.48 82.81
N GLU A 301 53.54 -0.83 83.18
CA GLU A 301 52.27 -1.53 83.32
C GLU A 301 51.97 -2.19 81.98
N THR A 302 52.02 -3.53 82.00
CA THR A 302 51.50 -4.36 80.92
C THR A 302 50.04 -3.99 80.71
N PRO A 303 49.59 -3.64 79.50
CA PRO A 303 48.17 -3.50 79.26
C PRO A 303 47.53 -4.87 79.50
N GLU A 304 46.57 -4.91 80.43
CA GLU A 304 45.67 -6.05 80.62
C GLU A 304 45.04 -6.39 79.27
N VAL A 305 45.50 -7.48 78.67
CA VAL A 305 44.74 -8.17 77.64
C VAL A 305 43.59 -8.84 78.38
N LEU A 306 42.41 -8.21 78.33
CA LEU A 306 41.16 -8.85 78.73
C LEU A 306 40.92 -10.04 77.80
N SER A 307 41.43 -11.18 78.25
CA SER A 307 41.06 -12.52 77.81
C SER A 307 39.69 -12.84 78.44
N GLU A 308 38.62 -12.37 77.84
CA GLU A 308 37.32 -13.05 77.99
C GLU A 308 37.30 -14.20 76.99
N GLY A 309 37.73 -15.37 77.50
CA GLY A 309 37.38 -16.62 76.88
C GLY A 309 35.90 -16.88 77.10
N ASP A 310 35.17 -17.08 76.02
CA ASP A 310 33.96 -17.88 76.04
C ASP A 310 34.24 -19.13 75.18
N GLU A 311 34.60 -20.21 75.88
CA GLU A 311 34.55 -21.56 75.35
C GLU A 311 33.09 -22.01 75.33
N THR A 312 32.50 -22.27 74.16
CA THR A 312 31.69 -23.47 73.91
C THR A 312 31.33 -23.60 72.43
N GLY A 313 31.71 -24.72 71.81
CA GLY A 313 31.16 -25.12 70.51
C GLY A 313 32.14 -25.82 69.58
N ALA A 314 32.47 -27.08 69.90
CA ALA A 314 33.37 -27.94 69.15
C ALA A 314 33.03 -28.08 67.65
N ALA A 315 34.01 -27.80 66.79
CA ALA A 315 34.00 -28.17 65.38
C ALA A 315 34.59 -29.58 65.21
N THR A 316 33.75 -30.56 64.91
CA THR A 316 34.19 -31.84 64.35
C THR A 316 34.42 -31.70 62.85
N ALA A 317 35.69 -31.65 62.45
CA ALA A 317 36.11 -31.81 61.07
C ALA A 317 35.99 -33.30 60.66
N THR A 318 35.08 -33.60 59.73
CA THR A 318 35.12 -34.86 58.98
C THR A 318 35.51 -34.56 57.54
N VAL A 319 36.72 -34.96 57.20
CA VAL A 319 37.24 -35.06 55.83
C VAL A 319 36.48 -36.18 55.11
N ILE A 320 35.80 -35.88 54.01
CA ILE A 320 35.47 -36.89 52.99
C ILE A 320 35.89 -36.38 51.62
N LYS A 321 36.61 -37.27 50.95
CA LYS A 321 37.37 -37.16 49.72
C LYS A 321 36.52 -36.83 48.50
N SER A 322 37.20 -36.22 47.54
CA SER A 322 36.86 -36.14 46.12
C SER A 322 36.58 -37.52 45.49
N SER A 323 35.59 -37.56 44.60
CA SER A 323 35.62 -38.45 43.43
C SER A 323 34.81 -37.85 42.28
N ALA A 324 35.54 -37.40 41.26
CA ALA A 324 35.02 -37.19 39.92
C ALA A 324 34.50 -38.50 39.34
N GLY A 325 33.31 -38.47 38.73
CA GLY A 325 32.67 -39.60 38.08
C GLY A 325 31.87 -39.13 36.88
N ARG A 326 32.57 -38.97 35.75
CA ARG A 326 32.04 -38.65 34.43
C ARG A 326 31.39 -39.91 33.86
N GLN A 327 30.09 -39.90 33.57
CA GLN A 327 29.51 -40.82 32.59
C GLN A 327 28.61 -40.06 31.62
N ARG A 328 29.12 -39.96 30.40
CA ARG A 328 28.35 -39.78 29.18
C ARG A 328 27.71 -41.12 28.84
N SER A 329 26.44 -41.12 28.47
CA SER A 329 25.93 -42.09 27.49
C SER A 329 24.91 -41.38 26.62
N ALA A 330 25.33 -41.17 25.37
CA ALA A 330 24.43 -40.93 24.26
C ALA A 330 23.55 -42.17 24.05
N ASN A 331 22.30 -41.95 23.65
CA ASN A 331 21.64 -42.87 22.74
C ASN A 331 20.74 -42.06 21.79
N THR A 332 21.13 -42.12 20.53
CA THR A 332 20.38 -41.71 19.36
C THR A 332 19.69 -42.96 18.79
N ILE A 333 18.73 -42.75 17.87
CA ILE A 333 18.13 -43.68 16.87
C ILE A 333 17.10 -44.71 17.43
N PHE A 334 15.91 -44.98 16.88
CA PHE A 334 15.20 -44.85 15.58
C PHE A 334 13.70 -44.58 15.90
N GLY A 335 12.85 -43.93 15.10
CA GLY A 335 12.53 -44.25 13.72
C GLY A 335 11.52 -45.40 13.60
N ARG A 336 10.22 -45.11 13.72
CA ARG A 336 9.15 -45.72 12.92
C ARG A 336 7.87 -44.89 12.95
#